data_AF-A0A443ZF63-F1
#
_entry.id   AF-A0A443ZF63-F1
#
_cell.length_a   1.000
_cell.length_b   1.000
_cell.length_c   1.000
_cell.angle_alpha   90.00
_cell.angle_beta   90.00
_cell.angle_gamma   90.00
#
_symmetry.space_group_name_H-M   'P 1'
#
loop_
_entity.id
_entity.type
_entity.pdbx_description
1 polymer ?
#
loop_
_entity_poly.entity_id
_entity_poly.type
_entity_poly.pdbx_seq_one_letter_code
_entity_poly.pdbx_strand_id
1 'polypeptide(L)'
;MKKLVPDPPSVDLSNATTADTPFGTHRLFTVRAGIPAEEALLHACHLLQCAEATLSDAADHLTLNDRSLVCGAGQHIEAARALIDAVLDGVGVKRIFTPH
;
A
#
# COMPACT_ATOMS: atom_id res chain seq x y z
N MET A 1 -22.09 -22.49 -31.26
CA MET A 1 -20.64 -22.52 -30.97
C MET A 1 -20.42 -21.73 -29.69
N LYS A 2 -20.15 -22.39 -28.55
CA LYS A 2 -19.86 -21.67 -27.30
C LYS A 2 -18.44 -21.12 -27.45
N LYS A 3 -18.28 -19.83 -27.74
CA LYS A 3 -16.99 -19.16 -27.57
C LYS A 3 -16.61 -19.38 -26.11
N LEU A 4 -15.65 -20.27 -25.88
CA LEU A 4 -15.01 -20.40 -24.59
C LEU A 4 -14.32 -19.07 -24.37
N VAL A 5 -14.92 -18.22 -23.55
CA VAL A 5 -14.28 -17.00 -23.08
C VAL A 5 -13.03 -17.47 -22.35
N PRO A 6 -11.82 -17.05 -22.73
CA PRO A 6 -10.63 -17.38 -21.96
C PRO A 6 -10.86 -16.90 -20.52
N ASP A 7 -10.69 -17.78 -19.54
CA ASP A 7 -10.71 -17.37 -18.15
C ASP A 7 -9.70 -16.22 -17.96
N PRO A 8 -10.07 -15.16 -17.20
CA PRO A 8 -9.15 -14.09 -16.92
C PRO A 8 -7.90 -14.68 -16.23
N PRO A 9 -6.69 -14.20 -16.56
CA PRO A 9 -5.49 -14.70 -15.91
C PRO A 9 -5.64 -14.49 -14.40
N SER A 10 -5.60 -15.59 -13.64
CA SER A 10 -5.52 -15.53 -12.19
C SER A 10 -4.18 -14.88 -11.85
N VAL A 11 -4.23 -13.68 -11.26
CA VAL A 11 -3.02 -12.98 -10.82
C VAL A 11 -2.49 -13.70 -9.60
N ASP A 12 -1.42 -14.46 -9.79
CA ASP A 12 -0.70 -15.10 -8.69
C ASP A 12 0.26 -14.08 -8.05
N LEU A 13 -0.16 -13.54 -6.91
CA LEU A 13 0.64 -12.58 -6.14
C LEU A 13 1.92 -13.20 -5.57
N SER A 14 1.98 -14.53 -5.38
CA SER A 14 3.15 -15.21 -4.82
C SER A 14 4.36 -15.17 -5.77
N ASN A 15 4.13 -15.02 -7.07
CA ASN A 15 5.18 -14.89 -8.09
C ASN A 15 5.32 -13.46 -8.63
N ALA A 16 4.53 -12.51 -8.11
CA ALA A 16 4.56 -11.14 -8.56
C ALA A 16 5.83 -10.43 -8.08
N THR A 17 6.41 -9.60 -8.95
CA THR A 17 7.55 -8.74 -8.61
C THR A 17 7.31 -7.33 -9.10
N THR A 18 8.00 -6.36 -8.51
CA THR A 18 7.99 -4.98 -8.98
C THR A 18 8.54 -4.88 -10.40
N ALA A 19 7.99 -3.94 -11.18
CA ALA A 19 8.56 -3.53 -12.45
C ALA A 19 9.33 -2.22 -12.28
N ASP A 20 10.26 -1.93 -13.21
CA ASP A 20 10.97 -0.66 -13.23
C ASP A 20 9.98 0.49 -13.47
N THR A 21 9.65 1.19 -12.38
CA THR A 21 8.57 2.17 -12.38
C THR A 21 9.10 3.53 -11.91
N PRO A 22 9.29 4.50 -12.84
CA PRO A 22 9.75 5.84 -12.49
C PRO A 22 8.68 6.63 -11.72
N PHE A 23 9.09 7.31 -10.65
CA PHE A 23 8.22 8.10 -9.77
C PHE A 23 8.89 9.40 -9.28
N GLY A 24 8.09 10.24 -8.62
CA GLY A 24 8.52 11.55 -8.12
C GLY A 24 8.59 12.64 -9.20
N THR A 25 8.81 13.87 -8.77
CA THR A 25 8.94 15.04 -9.66
C THR A 25 10.13 14.83 -10.61
N HIS A 26 9.91 15.06 -11.91
CA HIS A 26 10.89 14.81 -12.98
C HIS A 26 11.39 13.37 -13.11
N ARG A 27 10.72 12.38 -12.49
CA ARG A 27 11.11 10.95 -12.54
C ARG A 27 12.56 10.71 -12.10
N LEU A 28 13.00 11.45 -11.08
CA LEU A 28 14.36 11.33 -10.53
C LEU A 28 14.60 9.97 -9.85
N PHE A 29 13.53 9.26 -9.48
CA PHE A 29 13.59 7.98 -8.79
C PHE A 29 12.86 6.90 -9.59
N THR A 30 13.28 5.65 -9.40
CA THR A 30 12.67 4.46 -10.02
C THR A 30 12.56 3.36 -8.98
N VAL A 31 11.37 2.75 -8.89
CA VAL A 31 11.21 1.48 -8.17
C VAL A 31 11.98 0.43 -8.96
N ARG A 32 12.97 -0.21 -8.33
CA ARG A 32 13.78 -1.26 -8.96
C ARG A 32 12.92 -2.47 -9.30
N ALA A 33 13.07 -3.03 -10.51
CA ALA A 33 12.43 -4.28 -10.87
C ALA A 33 12.92 -5.49 -10.06
N GLY A 34 12.08 -6.53 -9.96
CA GLY A 34 12.43 -7.83 -9.40
C GLY A 34 12.38 -7.92 -7.87
N ILE A 35 11.83 -6.91 -7.18
CA ILE A 35 11.54 -7.00 -5.74
C ILE A 35 10.26 -7.83 -5.57
N PRO A 36 10.24 -8.86 -4.70
CA PRO A 36 9.03 -9.63 -4.43
C PRO A 36 7.86 -8.72 -4.01
N ALA A 37 6.67 -9.01 -4.53
CA ALA A 37 5.48 -8.20 -4.23
C ALA A 37 5.19 -8.14 -2.73
N GLU A 38 5.39 -9.25 -2.00
CA GLU A 38 5.29 -9.29 -0.54
C GLU A 38 6.14 -8.22 0.14
N GLU A 39 7.44 -8.19 -0.14
CA GLU A 39 8.36 -7.22 0.46
C GLU A 39 8.02 -5.79 0.07
N ALA A 40 7.67 -5.57 -1.20
CA ALA A 40 7.27 -4.25 -1.68
C ALA A 40 6.00 -3.74 -0.97
N LEU A 41 5.01 -4.62 -0.77
CA LEU A 41 3.76 -4.31 -0.07
C LEU A 41 3.97 -4.10 1.44
N LEU A 42 4.82 -4.90 2.09
CA LEU A 42 5.22 -4.68 3.48
C LEU A 42 5.90 -3.32 3.65
N HIS A 43 6.79 -2.95 2.72
CA HIS A 43 7.43 -1.63 2.75
C HIS A 43 6.42 -0.50 2.50
N ALA A 44 5.45 -0.70 1.59
CA ALA A 44 4.37 0.25 1.38
C ALA A 44 3.52 0.43 2.66
N CYS A 45 3.18 -0.64 3.37
CA CYS A 45 2.49 -0.54 4.67
C CYS A 45 3.26 0.29 5.69
N HIS A 46 4.59 0.11 5.76
CA HIS A 46 5.44 0.93 6.64
C HIS A 46 5.36 2.42 6.27
N LEU A 47 5.45 2.75 4.97
CA LEU A 47 5.32 4.14 4.51
C LEU A 47 3.97 4.75 4.88
N LEU A 48 2.88 3.98 4.77
CA LEU A 48 1.54 4.40 5.17
C LEU A 48 1.45 4.62 6.69
N GLN A 49 2.05 3.75 7.51
CA GLN A 49 2.14 3.95 8.96
C GLN A 49 2.87 5.24 9.33
N CYS A 50 3.99 5.54 8.66
CA CYS A 50 4.70 6.81 8.86
C CYS A 50 3.83 8.01 8.48
N ALA A 51 3.06 7.91 7.40
CA ALA A 51 2.16 8.97 6.96
C ALA A 51 1.01 9.18 7.97
N GLU A 52 0.41 8.11 8.48
CA GLU A 52 -0.61 8.19 9.54
C GLU A 52 -0.07 8.86 10.81
N ALA A 53 1.12 8.46 11.28
CA ALA A 53 1.74 9.09 12.44
C ALA A 53 1.97 10.59 12.22
N THR A 54 2.42 10.96 11.02
CA THR A 54 2.63 12.37 10.63
C THR A 54 1.32 13.15 10.61
N LEU A 55 0.25 12.58 10.06
CA LEU A 55 -1.06 13.23 10.01
C LEU A 55 -1.70 13.33 11.40
N SER A 56 -1.51 12.33 12.26
CA SER A 56 -1.99 12.36 13.64
C SER A 56 -1.35 13.51 14.41
N ASP A 57 -0.01 13.65 14.33
CA ASP A 57 0.70 14.76 14.95
C ASP A 57 0.28 16.11 14.35
N ALA A 58 0.13 16.21 13.04
CA ALA A 58 -0.36 17.42 12.39
C ALA A 58 -1.80 17.79 12.83
N ALA A 59 -2.69 16.80 12.99
CA ALA A 59 -4.08 17.02 13.38
C ALA A 59 -4.21 17.61 14.79
N ASP A 60 -3.26 17.31 15.69
CA ASP A 60 -3.23 17.86 17.05
C ASP A 60 -2.90 19.37 17.07
N HIS A 61 -2.27 19.88 16.01
CA HIS A 61 -1.89 21.28 15.87
C HIS A 61 -2.84 22.10 14.98
N LEU A 62 -3.86 21.47 14.40
CA LEU A 62 -4.82 22.10 13.48
C LEU A 62 -6.20 22.28 14.13
N THR A 63 -7.00 23.18 13.57
CA THR A 63 -8.37 23.45 14.06
C THR A 63 -9.40 23.44 12.94
N LEU A 64 -10.69 23.31 13.33
CA LEU A 64 -11.84 23.43 12.45
C LEU A 64 -11.71 22.58 11.16
N ASN A 65 -11.83 23.24 10.01
CA ASN A 65 -11.84 22.62 8.69
C ASN A 65 -10.50 21.93 8.38
N ASP A 66 -9.37 22.57 8.68
CA ASP A 66 -8.05 22.03 8.34
C ASP A 66 -7.76 20.73 9.11
N ARG A 67 -8.18 20.67 10.39
CA ARG A 67 -8.14 19.44 11.16
C ARG A 67 -9.01 18.35 10.53
N SER A 68 -10.23 18.69 10.13
CA SER A 68 -11.14 17.72 9.51
C SER A 68 -10.61 17.17 8.18
N LEU A 69 -9.95 18.00 7.38
CA LEU A 69 -9.30 17.59 6.13
C LEU A 69 -8.16 16.59 6.38
N VAL A 70 -7.28 16.89 7.35
CA VAL A 70 -6.17 16.01 7.72
C VAL A 70 -6.66 14.69 8.30
N CYS A 71 -7.67 14.71 9.19
CA CYS A 71 -8.28 13.49 9.71
C CYS A 71 -8.90 12.64 8.60
N GLY A 72 -9.58 13.26 7.63
CA GLY A 72 -10.14 12.55 6.47
C GLY A 72 -9.07 11.90 5.59
N ALA A 73 -7.95 12.59 5.36
CA ALA A 73 -6.79 11.99 4.69
C ALA A 73 -6.23 10.80 5.48
N GLY A 74 -6.13 10.92 6.81
CA GLY A 74 -5.70 9.83 7.69
C GLY A 74 -6.57 8.57 7.54
N GLN A 75 -7.89 8.72 7.49
CA GLN A 75 -8.82 7.60 7.27
C GLN A 75 -8.58 6.88 5.93
N HIS A 76 -8.26 7.61 4.86
CA HIS A 76 -7.94 7.00 3.57
C HIS A 76 -6.62 6.23 3.61
N ILE A 77 -5.61 6.74 4.33
CA ILE A 77 -4.32 6.06 4.48
C ILE A 77 -4.49 4.78 5.31
N GLU A 78 -5.23 4.86 6.42
CA GLU A 78 -5.55 3.70 7.25
C GLU A 78 -6.29 2.61 6.44
N ALA A 79 -7.29 3.00 5.65
CA ALA A 79 -8.02 2.08 4.78
C ALA A 79 -7.10 1.42 3.73
N ALA A 80 -6.20 2.20 3.12
CA ALA A 80 -5.22 1.65 2.16
C ALA A 80 -4.29 0.64 2.82
N ARG A 81 -3.78 0.93 4.04
CA ARG A 81 -2.95 -0.01 4.79
C ARG A 81 -3.72 -1.28 5.14
N ALA A 82 -4.94 -1.16 5.63
CA ALA A 82 -5.79 -2.30 5.99
C ALA A 82 -6.06 -3.22 4.79
N LEU A 83 -6.26 -2.66 3.60
CA LEU A 83 -6.43 -3.45 2.37
C LEU A 83 -5.16 -4.20 1.99
N ILE A 84 -3.99 -3.56 2.06
CA ILE A 84 -2.71 -4.22 1.77
C ILE A 84 -2.43 -5.33 2.79
N ASP A 85 -2.70 -5.07 4.07
CA ASP A 85 -2.57 -6.03 5.14
C ASP A 85 -3.47 -7.25 4.93
N ALA A 86 -4.73 -7.05 4.54
CA ALA A 86 -5.65 -8.14 4.22
C ALA A 86 -5.17 -8.97 3.01
N VAL A 87 -4.56 -8.34 2.01
CA VAL A 87 -3.97 -9.04 0.87
C VAL A 87 -2.78 -9.90 1.30
N LEU A 88 -1.86 -9.35 2.10
CA LEU A 88 -0.71 -10.07 2.65
C LEU A 88 -1.14 -11.27 3.51
N ASP A 89 -2.13 -11.07 4.38
CA ASP A 89 -2.67 -12.15 5.21
C ASP A 89 -3.34 -13.25 4.34
N GLY A 90 -4.05 -12.85 3.28
CA GLY A 90 -4.70 -13.76 2.35
C GLY A 90 -3.74 -14.62 1.50
N VAL A 91 -2.53 -14.14 1.24
CA VAL A 91 -1.48 -14.92 0.54
C VAL A 91 -0.63 -15.77 1.49
N GLY A 92 -0.95 -15.79 2.79
CA GLY A 92 -0.26 -16.60 3.79
C GLY A 92 1.10 -16.05 4.23
N VAL A 93 1.32 -14.74 4.05
CA VAL A 93 2.55 -14.08 4.46
C VAL A 93 2.65 -14.06 5.98
N LYS A 94 3.70 -14.70 6.51
CA LYS A 94 3.93 -14.79 7.94
C LYS A 94 4.57 -13.48 8.41
N ARG A 95 3.76 -12.55 8.92
CA ARG A 95 4.23 -11.29 9.49
C ARG A 95 5.23 -11.59 10.60
N ILE A 96 6.52 -11.36 10.33
CA ILE A 96 7.60 -11.57 11.30
C ILE A 96 7.58 -10.46 12.37
N PHE A 97 6.81 -9.39 12.14
CA PHE A 97 6.58 -8.30 13.07
C PHE A 97 5.08 -8.08 13.28
N THR A 98 4.59 -8.51 14.43
CA THR A 98 3.36 -7.99 15.04
C THR A 98 3.68 -6.64 15.70
N PRO A 99 3.02 -5.53 15.33
CA PRO A 99 3.06 -4.32 16.13
C PRO A 99 2.38 -4.59 17.48
N HIS A 100 3.02 -4.10 18.55
CA HIS A 100 2.59 -4.29 19.94
C HIS A 100 1.46 -3.34 20.33
#